data_AF-A0A7V5R6Q8-F1
#
_entry.id   AF-A0A7V5R6Q8-F1
#
_cell.length_a   1.000
_cell.length_b   1.000
_cell.length_c   1.000
_cell.angle_alpha   90.00
_cell.angle_beta   90.00
_cell.angle_gamma   90.00
#
_symmetry.space_group_name_H-M   'P 1'
#
loop_
_entity.id
_entity.type
_entity.pdbx_description
1 polymer ?
#
loop_
_entity_poly.entity_id
_entity_poly.type
_entity_poly.pdbx_seq_one_letter_code
_entity_poly.pdbx_strand_id
1 'polypeptide(L)'
;TGTASLMEYQCSFQGSTAGKQQLLLGVEVPVTTLCPCSKEISAAGAHNQRAEVCLRVEPKNNKFIWLEDLIELVESCGSCRLFSLLKRPDEKYVTEAAYNNPMFVEDVVRMAAQKALAHPDIGWFSIGVESFESIHKHSAYAYVDSRDLEPLLP
;
A
#
# COMPACT_ATOMS: atom_id res chain seq x y z
N THR A 1 20.18 11.34 1.64
CA THR A 1 21.58 11.09 2.02
C THR A 1 22.11 9.77 1.48
N GLY A 2 21.25 8.83 1.05
CA GLY A 2 21.67 7.55 0.47
C GLY A 2 22.19 6.55 1.51
N THR A 3 21.89 6.79 2.79
CA THR A 3 22.27 5.86 3.86
C THR A 3 21.38 4.62 3.76
N ALA A 4 21.97 3.46 3.51
CA ALA A 4 21.23 2.21 3.42
C ALA A 4 20.79 1.73 4.82
N SER A 5 19.60 1.15 4.89
CA SER A 5 19.08 0.48 6.07
C SER A 5 18.13 -0.65 5.67
N LEU A 6 17.95 -1.63 6.55
CA LEU A 6 17.05 -2.76 6.29
C LEU A 6 15.62 -2.39 6.68
N MET A 7 14.66 -2.80 5.86
CA MET A 7 13.23 -2.71 6.17
C MET A 7 12.65 -4.12 6.23
N GLU A 8 11.77 -4.35 7.20
CA GLU A 8 11.04 -5.60 7.36
C GLU A 8 9.68 -5.49 6.66
N TYR A 9 9.28 -6.57 5.98
CA TYR A 9 7.96 -6.73 5.40
C TYR A 9 7.45 -8.14 5.74
N GLN A 10 6.16 -8.26 6.07
CA GLN A 10 5.55 -9.57 6.28
C GLN A 10 5.06 -10.09 4.94
N CYS A 11 5.51 -11.29 4.58
CA CYS A 11 5.20 -11.91 3.29
C CYS A 11 4.62 -13.31 3.50
N SER A 12 3.74 -13.74 2.60
CA SER A 12 3.12 -15.07 2.68
C SER A 12 3.01 -15.75 1.31
N PHE A 13 3.09 -17.08 1.34
CA PHE A 13 2.82 -17.97 0.21
C PHE A 13 1.75 -18.95 0.67
N GLN A 14 0.60 -18.97 0.00
CA GLN A 14 -0.51 -19.86 0.33
C GLN A 14 -0.84 -20.73 -0.88
N GLY A 15 -0.61 -22.03 -0.76
CA GLY A 15 -0.93 -23.01 -1.78
C GLY A 15 -2.20 -23.77 -1.45
N SER A 16 -3.09 -23.95 -2.43
CA SER A 16 -4.26 -24.81 -2.32
C SER A 16 -4.32 -25.79 -3.50
N THR A 17 -4.76 -27.02 -3.23
CA THR A 17 -4.95 -28.06 -4.24
C THR A 17 -6.40 -28.59 -4.29
N ALA A 18 -7.31 -27.97 -3.54
CA ALA A 18 -8.71 -28.36 -3.52
C ALA A 18 -9.40 -27.90 -4.81
N GLY A 19 -9.58 -28.81 -5.77
CA GLY A 19 -10.24 -28.54 -7.06
C GLY A 19 -9.29 -28.03 -8.15
N LYS A 20 -8.64 -26.88 -7.93
CA LYS A 20 -7.62 -26.31 -8.84
C LYS A 20 -6.38 -25.96 -8.02
N GLN A 21 -5.19 -26.13 -8.62
CA GLN A 21 -3.97 -25.59 -8.03
C GLN A 21 -4.03 -24.07 -8.01
N GLN A 22 -3.92 -23.48 -6.82
CA GLN A 22 -3.91 -22.04 -6.60
C GLN A 22 -2.71 -21.67 -5.74
N LEU A 23 -2.03 -20.60 -6.10
CA LEU A 23 -0.98 -19.96 -5.32
C LEU A 23 -1.38 -18.51 -5.07
N LEU A 24 -1.46 -18.12 -3.80
CA LEU A 24 -1.61 -16.73 -3.40
C LEU A 24 -0.29 -16.23 -2.81
N LEU A 25 0.19 -15.12 -3.34
CA LEU A 25 1.29 -14.35 -2.77
C LEU A 25 0.69 -13.21 -1.96
N GLY A 26 1.22 -12.96 -0.76
CA GLY A 26 0.78 -11.85 0.08
C GLY A 26 1.95 -11.02 0.57
N VAL A 27 1.78 -9.69 0.58
CA VAL A 27 2.71 -8.74 1.19
C VAL A 27 1.92 -7.78 2.08
N GLU A 28 2.46 -7.51 3.27
CA GLU A 28 2.01 -6.45 4.17
C GLU A 28 3.10 -5.38 4.20
N VAL A 29 2.74 -4.20 3.71
CA VAL A 29 3.67 -3.10 3.45
C VAL A 29 3.24 -1.86 4.23
N PRO A 30 4.08 -1.39 5.17
CA PRO A 30 3.76 -0.20 5.94
C PRO A 30 4.09 1.06 5.14
N VAL A 31 3.17 2.03 5.14
CA VAL A 31 3.30 3.33 4.47
C VAL A 31 2.92 4.46 5.42
N THR A 32 3.27 5.70 5.06
CA THR A 32 2.73 6.90 5.71
C THR A 32 1.54 7.41 4.93
N THR A 33 0.46 7.74 5.63
CA THR A 33 -0.68 8.50 5.12
C THR A 33 -0.75 9.86 5.81
N LEU A 34 -0.97 10.92 5.04
CA LEU A 34 -1.22 12.27 5.55
C LEU A 34 -2.59 12.73 5.08
N CYS A 35 -3.41 13.17 6.01
CA CYS A 35 -4.83 13.43 5.76
C CYS A 35 -5.04 14.70 4.90
N PRO A 36 -5.64 14.59 3.70
CA PRO A 36 -5.97 15.74 2.86
C PRO A 36 -6.88 16.74 3.57
N CYS A 37 -7.90 16.24 4.29
CA CYS A 37 -8.85 17.07 5.03
C CYS A 37 -8.14 17.91 6.10
N SER A 38 -7.27 17.29 6.91
CA SER A 38 -6.53 18.00 7.96
C SER A 38 -5.64 19.10 7.41
N LYS A 39 -4.96 18.84 6.29
CA LYS A 39 -4.14 19.82 5.60
C LYS A 39 -4.96 21.00 5.07
N GLU A 40 -6.15 20.73 4.52
CA GLU A 40 -7.02 21.75 3.93
C GLU A 40 -7.58 22.73 4.97
N ILE A 41 -7.97 22.22 6.15
CA ILE A 41 -8.65 23.03 7.17
C ILE A 41 -7.71 23.70 8.17
N SER A 42 -6.44 23.29 8.23
CA SER A 42 -5.48 23.77 9.24
C SER A 42 -4.59 24.87 8.67
N ALA A 43 -4.36 25.93 9.44
CA ALA A 43 -3.46 27.02 9.03
C ALA A 43 -1.98 26.59 8.92
N ALA A 44 -1.59 25.55 9.66
CA ALA A 44 -0.27 24.93 9.60
C ALA A 44 -0.33 23.48 10.06
N GLY A 45 0.51 22.63 9.44
CA GLY A 45 0.57 21.20 9.74
C GLY A 45 -0.61 20.42 9.17
N ALA A 46 -0.54 19.11 9.34
CA ALA A 46 -1.60 18.15 9.04
C ALA A 46 -1.30 16.87 9.80
N HIS A 47 -2.32 16.18 10.32
CA HIS A 47 -2.07 14.89 10.97
C HIS A 47 -1.68 13.83 9.93
N ASN A 48 -0.80 12.94 10.36
CA ASN A 48 -0.33 11.81 9.59
C ASN A 48 -0.12 10.62 10.52
N GLN A 49 -0.12 9.43 9.94
CA GLN A 49 -0.02 8.19 10.68
C GLN A 49 0.59 7.08 9.81
N ARG A 50 0.88 5.95 10.46
CA ARG A 50 1.21 4.72 9.75
C ARG A 50 -0.08 4.08 9.23
N ALA A 51 -0.01 3.56 8.02
CA ALA A 51 -1.00 2.64 7.49
C ALA A 51 -0.32 1.35 7.06
N GLU A 52 -1.04 0.24 7.15
CA GLU A 52 -0.62 -1.06 6.65
C GLU A 52 -1.41 -1.40 5.39
N VAL A 53 -0.72 -1.73 4.30
CA VAL A 53 -1.35 -2.17 3.06
C VAL A 53 -1.12 -3.67 2.92
N CYS A 54 -2.19 -4.46 2.99
CA CYS A 54 -2.17 -5.90 2.75
C CYS A 54 -2.60 -6.14 1.30
N LEU A 55 -1.64 -6.55 0.46
CA LEU A 55 -1.89 -6.94 -0.93
C LEU A 55 -1.75 -8.46 -1.04
N ARG A 56 -2.79 -9.13 -1.55
CA ARG A 56 -2.76 -10.54 -1.94
C ARG A 56 -2.99 -10.64 -3.43
N VAL A 57 -2.24 -11.51 -4.11
CA VAL A 57 -2.34 -11.71 -5.56
C VAL A 57 -2.35 -13.19 -5.90
N GLU A 58 -3.16 -13.57 -6.89
CA GLU A 58 -3.04 -14.83 -7.62
C GLU A 58 -2.32 -14.54 -8.94
N PRO A 59 -1.15 -15.16 -9.20
CA PRO A 59 -0.47 -14.98 -10.47
C PRO A 59 -1.26 -15.55 -11.64
N LYS A 60 -1.37 -14.77 -12.72
CA LYS A 60 -2.00 -15.18 -13.97
C LYS A 60 -1.23 -16.35 -14.57
N ASN A 61 -1.92 -17.44 -14.90
CA ASN A 61 -1.32 -18.62 -15.54
C ASN A 61 -0.05 -19.15 -14.81
N ASN A 62 -0.02 -19.08 -13.48
CA ASN A 62 1.13 -19.48 -12.65
C ASN A 62 2.45 -18.78 -13.04
N LYS A 63 2.37 -17.52 -13.50
CA LYS A 63 3.54 -16.68 -13.73
C LYS A 63 4.29 -16.42 -12.43
N PHE A 64 5.59 -16.23 -12.55
CA PHE A 64 6.44 -15.87 -11.42
C PHE A 64 6.35 -14.36 -11.19
N ILE A 65 6.14 -13.95 -9.93
CA ILE A 65 6.09 -12.55 -9.50
C ILE A 65 7.02 -12.42 -8.29
N TRP A 66 7.91 -11.44 -8.29
CA TRP A 66 8.75 -11.14 -7.13
C TRP A 66 7.92 -10.46 -6.04
N LEU A 67 8.16 -10.81 -4.78
CA LEU A 67 7.51 -10.10 -3.67
C LEU A 67 7.99 -8.65 -3.61
N GLU A 68 9.23 -8.40 -3.99
CA GLU A 68 9.86 -7.09 -4.09
C GLU A 68 9.12 -6.17 -5.07
N ASP A 69 8.67 -6.69 -6.21
CA ASP A 69 7.87 -5.94 -7.19
C ASP A 69 6.52 -5.53 -6.59
N LEU A 70 5.90 -6.42 -5.81
CA LEU A 70 4.65 -6.13 -5.10
C LEU A 70 4.86 -5.10 -3.98
N ILE A 71 5.99 -5.19 -3.26
CA ILE A 71 6.36 -4.23 -2.21
C ILE A 71 6.55 -2.84 -2.82
N GLU A 72 7.33 -2.72 -3.90
CA GLU A 72 7.60 -1.43 -4.56
C GLU A 72 6.32 -0.81 -5.15
N LEU A 73 5.44 -1.65 -5.72
CA LEU A 73 4.12 -1.25 -6.18
C LEU A 73 3.33 -0.59 -5.04
N VAL A 74 3.31 -1.20 -3.86
CA VAL A 74 2.55 -0.72 -2.71
C VAL A 74 3.20 0.49 -2.03
N GLU A 75 4.52 0.49 -1.85
CA GLU A 75 5.27 1.62 -1.26
C GLU A 75 5.04 2.93 -2.02
N SER A 76 4.82 2.83 -3.33
CA SER A 76 4.55 3.99 -4.19
C SER A 76 3.08 4.46 -4.18
N CYS A 77 2.23 3.92 -3.30
CA CYS A 77 0.81 4.28 -3.20
C CYS A 77 0.44 5.14 -1.98
N GLY A 78 1.27 5.15 -0.94
CA GLY A 78 1.06 6.01 0.24
C GLY A 78 1.41 7.47 -0.01
N SER A 79 1.19 8.33 0.99
CA SER A 79 1.69 9.72 0.96
C SER A 79 3.21 9.76 0.88
N CYS A 80 3.88 8.86 1.61
CA CYS A 80 5.30 8.58 1.49
C CYS A 80 5.60 7.14 1.92
N ARG A 81 6.67 6.55 1.38
CA ARG A 81 7.20 5.26 1.83
C ARG A 81 7.93 5.41 3.17
N LEU A 82 8.11 4.29 3.88
CA LEU A 82 8.90 4.26 5.10
C LEU A 82 10.38 3.98 4.83
N PHE A 83 11.21 4.48 5.75
CA PHE A 83 12.63 4.16 5.83
C PHE A 83 12.94 3.89 7.30
N SER A 84 13.72 2.84 7.58
CA SER A 84 14.07 2.48 8.96
C SER A 84 15.14 3.40 9.57
N LEU A 85 15.92 4.10 8.74
CA LEU A 85 16.90 5.07 9.19
C LEU A 85 16.83 6.33 8.32
N LEU A 86 16.60 7.47 8.98
CA LEU A 86 16.57 8.79 8.34
C LEU A 86 17.60 9.71 9.02
N LYS A 87 18.43 10.38 8.21
CA LYS A 87 19.20 11.53 8.70
C LYS A 87 18.33 12.78 8.57
N ARG A 88 18.74 13.88 9.22
CA ARG A 88 17.98 15.14 9.22
C ARG A 88 17.54 15.63 7.81
N PRO A 89 18.38 15.58 6.76
CA PRO A 89 17.93 15.96 5.41
C PRO A 89 16.92 14.98 4.81
N ASP A 90 16.98 13.69 5.18
CA ASP A 90 16.05 12.66 4.73
C ASP A 90 14.69 12.83 5.43
N GLU A 91 14.70 13.11 6.73
CA GLU A 91 13.51 13.41 7.52
C GLU A 91 12.75 14.63 6.95
N LYS A 92 13.48 15.72 6.64
CA LYS A 92 12.92 16.88 5.94
C LYS A 92 12.20 16.45 4.65
N TYR A 93 12.87 15.65 3.83
CA TYR A 93 12.33 15.22 2.55
C TYR A 93 11.05 14.40 2.72
N VAL A 94 11.04 13.38 3.58
CA VAL A 94 9.85 12.51 3.75
C VAL A 94 8.66 13.27 4.34
N THR A 95 8.92 14.22 5.25
CA THR A 95 7.87 15.09 5.80
C THR A 95 7.26 15.99 4.72
N GLU A 96 8.09 16.66 3.92
CA GLU A 96 7.63 17.52 2.83
C GLU A 96 6.93 16.72 1.72
N ALA A 97 7.45 15.54 1.38
CA ALA A 97 6.87 14.64 0.39
C ALA A 97 5.46 14.18 0.81
N ALA A 98 5.29 13.70 2.05
CA ALA A 98 3.99 13.31 2.57
C ALA A 98 3.03 14.50 2.63
N TYR A 99 3.51 15.68 3.05
CA TYR A 99 2.69 16.90 3.11
C TYR A 99 2.21 17.33 1.72
N ASN A 100 3.04 17.20 0.69
CA ASN A 100 2.70 17.57 -0.68
C ASN A 100 1.88 16.51 -1.43
N ASN A 101 1.85 15.28 -0.94
CA ASN A 101 1.07 14.16 -1.48
C ASN A 101 0.10 13.58 -0.42
N PRO A 102 -0.87 14.38 0.08
CA PRO A 102 -1.83 13.87 1.05
C PRO A 102 -2.77 12.84 0.41
N MET A 103 -3.08 11.76 1.11
CA MET A 103 -3.88 10.64 0.59
C MET A 103 -4.85 10.16 1.67
N PHE A 104 -6.14 10.01 1.33
CA PHE A 104 -7.07 9.24 2.17
C PHE A 104 -6.80 7.73 2.05
N VAL A 105 -7.32 6.93 2.97
CA VAL A 105 -7.22 5.48 2.93
C VAL A 105 -7.83 4.90 1.64
N GLU A 106 -8.92 5.51 1.17
CA GLU A 106 -9.59 5.19 -0.09
C GLU A 106 -8.75 5.53 -1.32
N ASP A 107 -7.90 6.57 -1.24
CA ASP A 107 -7.02 6.94 -2.35
C ASP A 107 -5.86 5.96 -2.48
N VAL A 108 -5.30 5.53 -1.34
CA VAL A 108 -4.22 4.52 -1.32
C VAL A 108 -4.71 3.20 -1.91
N VAL A 109 -5.88 2.70 -1.47
CA VAL A 109 -6.40 1.42 -1.99
C VAL A 109 -6.73 1.52 -3.49
N ARG A 110 -7.26 2.66 -3.94
CA ARG A 110 -7.58 2.88 -5.36
C ARG A 110 -6.32 2.93 -6.21
N MET A 111 -5.27 3.60 -5.75
CA MET A 111 -3.99 3.68 -6.46
C MET A 111 -3.32 2.30 -6.54
N ALA A 112 -3.30 1.55 -5.43
CA ALA A 112 -2.77 0.20 -5.41
C ALA A 112 -3.57 -0.73 -6.34
N ALA A 113 -4.90 -0.64 -6.35
CA ALA A 113 -5.75 -1.42 -7.24
C ALA A 113 -5.51 -1.09 -8.72
N GLN A 114 -5.34 0.18 -9.08
CA GLN A 114 -5.02 0.59 -10.45
C GLN A 114 -3.68 0.00 -10.92
N LYS A 115 -2.65 0.03 -10.06
CA LYS A 115 -1.34 -0.55 -10.39
C LYS A 115 -1.39 -2.06 -10.47
N ALA A 116 -2.10 -2.73 -9.55
CA ALA A 116 -2.27 -4.18 -9.56
C ALA A 116 -3.03 -4.64 -10.82
N LEU A 117 -4.07 -3.90 -11.22
CA LEU A 117 -4.82 -4.16 -12.46
C LEU A 117 -3.97 -3.98 -13.72
N ALA A 118 -3.05 -3.01 -13.71
CA ALA A 118 -2.13 -2.77 -14.83
C ALA A 118 -0.97 -3.78 -14.89
N HIS A 119 -0.75 -4.57 -13.84
CA HIS A 119 0.35 -5.54 -13.78
C HIS A 119 0.02 -6.78 -14.65
N PRO A 120 0.81 -7.08 -15.70
CA PRO A 120 0.44 -8.06 -16.71
C PRO A 120 0.33 -9.51 -16.19
N ASP A 121 1.09 -9.81 -15.13
CA ASP A 121 1.16 -11.14 -14.53
C ASP A 121 0.22 -11.34 -13.33
N ILE A 122 -0.51 -10.30 -12.87
CA ILE A 122 -1.51 -10.45 -11.81
C ILE A 122 -2.82 -10.93 -12.44
N GLY A 123 -3.34 -12.06 -11.98
CA GLY A 123 -4.61 -12.63 -12.44
C GLY A 123 -5.80 -12.21 -11.57
N TRP A 124 -5.60 -12.19 -10.25
CA TRP A 124 -6.54 -11.69 -9.26
C TRP A 124 -5.77 -10.97 -8.16
N PHE A 125 -6.39 -9.99 -7.52
CA PHE A 125 -5.87 -9.37 -6.32
C PHE A 125 -6.97 -9.01 -5.30
N SER A 126 -6.56 -8.92 -4.04
CA SER A 126 -7.27 -8.18 -3.00
C SER A 126 -6.32 -7.24 -2.26
N ILE A 127 -6.82 -6.06 -1.92
CA ILE A 127 -6.04 -5.00 -1.27
C ILE A 127 -6.85 -4.46 -0.10
N GLY A 128 -6.31 -4.57 1.11
CA GLY A 128 -6.80 -3.88 2.29
C GLY A 128 -5.82 -2.80 2.70
N VAL A 129 -6.32 -1.63 3.10
CA VAL A 129 -5.51 -0.56 3.68
C VAL A 129 -6.10 -0.21 5.03
N GLU A 130 -5.31 -0.36 6.08
CA GLU A 130 -5.66 0.02 7.45
C GLU A 130 -4.80 1.21 7.90
N SER A 131 -5.41 2.36 8.13
CA SER A 131 -4.77 3.56 8.67
C SER A 131 -4.99 3.63 10.18
N PHE A 132 -3.91 3.57 10.96
CA PHE A 132 -3.95 3.65 12.42
C PHE A 132 -4.04 5.12 12.86
N GLU A 133 -5.25 5.67 12.88
CA GLU A 133 -5.49 7.11 13.05
C GLU A 133 -4.76 7.71 14.26
N SER A 134 -3.97 8.77 14.02
CA SER A 134 -3.17 9.42 15.07
C SER A 134 -4.02 10.19 16.09
N ILE A 135 -5.22 10.61 15.70
CA ILE A 135 -6.13 11.47 16.49
C ILE A 135 -7.39 10.74 16.98
N HIS A 136 -7.52 9.46 16.67
CA HIS A 136 -8.66 8.62 17.04
C HIS A 136 -8.20 7.28 17.60
N LYS A 137 -9.06 6.60 18.37
CA LYS A 137 -8.77 5.26 18.93
C LYS A 137 -9.46 4.16 18.13
N HIS A 138 -9.37 4.25 16.81
CA HIS A 138 -9.84 3.24 15.86
C HIS A 138 -9.10 3.45 14.54
N SER A 139 -9.07 2.41 13.70
CA SER A 139 -8.49 2.51 12.36
C SER A 139 -9.52 2.99 11.35
N ALA A 140 -9.08 3.74 10.34
CA ALA A 140 -9.81 3.91 9.09
C ALA A 140 -9.41 2.79 8.13
N TYR A 141 -10.37 2.21 7.40
CA TYR A 141 -10.11 1.03 6.57
C TYR A 141 -10.82 1.13 5.22
N ALA A 142 -10.11 0.73 4.17
CA ALA A 142 -10.68 0.57 2.84
C ALA A 142 -10.19 -0.75 2.20
N TYR A 143 -11.01 -1.34 1.34
CA TYR A 143 -10.74 -2.63 0.73
C TYR A 143 -11.23 -2.68 -0.72
N VAL A 144 -10.46 -3.34 -1.57
CA VAL A 144 -10.82 -3.64 -2.96
C VAL A 144 -10.53 -5.11 -3.23
N ASP A 145 -11.52 -5.80 -3.78
CA ASP A 145 -11.34 -7.10 -4.43
C ASP A 145 -11.50 -6.93 -5.93
N SER A 146 -10.55 -7.45 -6.71
CA SER A 146 -10.62 -7.35 -8.17
C SER A 146 -11.87 -8.00 -8.79
N ARG A 147 -12.49 -8.98 -8.10
CA ARG A 147 -13.76 -9.60 -8.53
C ARG A 147 -14.92 -8.60 -8.53
N ASP A 148 -14.88 -7.61 -7.65
CA ASP A 148 -15.91 -6.57 -7.57
C ASP A 148 -15.73 -5.50 -8.66
N LEU A 149 -14.59 -5.52 -9.38
CA LEU A 149 -14.28 -4.59 -10.47
C LEU A 149 -14.71 -5.13 -11.85
N GLU A 150 -14.93 -6.44 -11.99
CA GLU A 150 -15.33 -7.08 -13.26
C GLU A 150 -16.60 -6.49 -13.90
N PRO A 151 -17.65 -6.07 -13.14
CA PRO A 151 -18.83 -5.42 -13.73
C PRO A 151 -18.58 -4.00 -14.28
N LEU A 152 -17.41 -3.42 -14.04
CA LEU A 152 -17.06 -2.02 -14.32
C LEU A 152 -16.00 -1.87 -15.43
N LEU A 153 -15.52 -2.98 -15.98
CA LEU A 153 -14.61 -3.01 -17.13
C LEU A 153 -15.43 -3.31 -18.40
N PRO A 154 -15.32 -2.48 -19.46
CA PRO A 154 -16.06 -2.68 -20.71
C PRO A 154 -15.68 -3.95 -21.47
#